data_AF-A0A847M5C5-F1
#
_entry.id   AF-A0A847M5C5-F1
#
_cell.length_a   1.000
_cell.length_b   1.000
_cell.length_c   1.000
_cell.angle_alpha   90.00
_cell.angle_beta   90.00
_cell.angle_gamma   90.00
#
_symmetry.space_group_name_H-M   'P 1'
#
loop_
_entity.id
_entity.type
_entity.pdbx_description
1 polymer ?
#
loop_
_entity_poly.entity_id
_entity_poly.type
_entity_poly.pdbx_seq_one_letter_code
_entity_poly.pdbx_strand_id
1 'polypeptide(L)'
;TDALPYSELAEVDRWALARLNWLIERMTRAFDNWDLHLFYHEVHAFCATDLSAFYLNVCKDRLYTNLPDEADRRSAQTVLWEILKALTLMMSPVLSFTAEELWQHMRELDKSLLDSVQLGDWPQISEQEYDRELLARWERFLEIRHEAMIALEAAKSCHECDNPLEARLIIYAEPEILELLNGFQPLEMLMIVSAVELRPLEQAPPEASGQEMYIRAEKNAGQKCERCWMRLESVNLDPAYSGLCARCAAKVAQLVRTDGNE
;
A
#
# COMPACT_ATOMS: atom_id res chain seq x y z
N THR A 1 18.52 -0.74 -14.78
CA THR A 1 17.17 -0.90 -14.21
C THR A 1 16.81 0.38 -13.50
N ASP A 2 15.54 0.78 -13.52
CA ASP A 2 15.05 1.96 -12.79
C ASP A 2 14.65 1.61 -11.34
N ALA A 3 15.27 0.55 -10.80
CA ALA A 3 15.00 0.07 -9.45
C ALA A 3 15.67 0.99 -8.44
N LEU A 4 14.98 1.27 -7.33
CA LEU A 4 15.50 2.13 -6.27
C LEU A 4 16.20 1.32 -5.18
N PRO A 5 17.28 1.84 -4.57
CA PRO A 5 17.89 1.22 -3.42
C PRO A 5 16.97 1.28 -2.20
N TYR A 6 17.12 0.35 -1.25
CA TYR A 6 16.27 0.24 -0.06
C TYR A 6 16.11 1.56 0.71
N SER A 7 17.16 2.37 0.82
CA SER A 7 17.13 3.67 1.51
C SER A 7 16.28 4.74 0.84
N GLU A 8 16.00 4.58 -0.46
CA GLU A 8 15.16 5.50 -1.25
C GLU A 8 13.71 5.00 -1.38
N LEU A 9 13.41 3.81 -0.84
CA LEU A 9 12.06 3.28 -0.87
C LEU A 9 11.16 4.02 0.12
N ALA A 10 9.93 4.28 -0.31
CA ALA A 10 8.86 4.73 0.57
C ALA A 10 8.68 3.73 1.72
N GLU A 11 8.30 4.22 2.89
CA GLU A 11 8.27 3.37 4.08
C GLU A 11 7.30 2.19 3.96
N VAL A 12 6.12 2.39 3.33
CA VAL A 12 5.16 1.32 3.06
C VAL A 12 5.73 0.21 2.17
N ASP A 13 6.71 0.54 1.33
CA ASP A 13 7.38 -0.41 0.44
C ASP A 13 8.44 -1.20 1.20
N ARG A 14 9.19 -0.50 2.08
CA ARG A 14 10.11 -1.15 3.02
C ARG A 14 9.38 -2.10 3.95
N TRP A 15 8.18 -1.72 4.42
CA TRP A 15 7.32 -2.60 5.20
C TRP A 15 6.90 -3.83 4.40
N ALA A 16 6.47 -3.66 3.14
CA ALA A 16 6.07 -4.79 2.30
C ALA A 16 7.25 -5.75 2.01
N LEU A 17 8.47 -5.23 1.82
CA LEU A 17 9.68 -6.05 1.76
C LEU A 17 9.99 -6.77 3.08
N ALA A 18 9.84 -6.11 4.22
CA ALA A 18 10.03 -6.74 5.52
C ALA A 18 9.01 -7.87 5.75
N ARG A 19 7.76 -7.68 5.32
CA ARG A 19 6.72 -8.72 5.34
C ARG A 19 7.03 -9.87 4.40
N LEU A 20 7.57 -9.59 3.21
CA LEU A 20 8.05 -10.63 2.30
C LEU A 20 9.19 -11.44 2.92
N ASN A 21 10.17 -10.79 3.53
CA ASN A 21 11.29 -11.47 4.20
C ASN A 21 10.82 -12.34 5.38
N TRP A 22 9.84 -11.86 6.15
CA TRP A 22 9.16 -12.67 7.17
C TRP A 22 8.49 -13.91 6.57
N LEU A 23 7.82 -13.77 5.41
CA LEU A 23 7.19 -14.90 4.73
C LEU A 23 8.25 -15.90 4.23
N ILE A 24 9.33 -15.42 3.61
CA ILE A 24 10.44 -16.26 3.16
C ILE A 24 11.01 -17.05 4.33
N GLU A 25 11.28 -16.41 5.48
CA GLU A 25 11.77 -17.10 6.68
C GLU A 25 10.82 -18.22 7.13
N ARG A 26 9.51 -17.98 7.14
CA ARG A 26 8.52 -18.98 7.52
C ARG A 26 8.43 -20.11 6.51
N MET A 27 8.43 -19.81 5.22
CA MET A 27 8.33 -20.81 4.16
C MET A 27 9.58 -21.67 4.09
N THR A 28 10.78 -21.11 4.22
CA THR A 28 12.02 -21.89 4.33
C THR A 28 11.91 -22.92 5.45
N ARG A 29 11.53 -22.50 6.67
CA ARG A 29 11.35 -23.41 7.81
C ARG A 29 10.27 -24.47 7.57
N ALA A 30 9.15 -24.09 6.95
CA ALA A 30 8.06 -25.01 6.66
C ALA A 30 8.47 -26.10 5.65
N PHE A 31 9.22 -25.73 4.61
CA PHE A 31 9.74 -26.69 3.63
C PHE A 31 10.82 -27.58 4.21
N ASP A 32 11.74 -27.05 5.01
CA ASP A 32 12.78 -27.83 5.68
C ASP A 32 12.21 -28.89 6.64
N ASN A 33 11.10 -28.55 7.33
CA ASN A 33 10.42 -29.43 8.28
C ASN A 33 9.31 -30.29 7.67
N TRP A 34 9.06 -30.19 6.36
CA TRP A 34 7.96 -30.87 5.65
C TRP A 34 6.54 -30.47 6.12
N ASP A 35 6.39 -29.29 6.73
CA ASP A 35 5.11 -28.70 7.15
C ASP A 35 4.38 -28.02 5.97
N LEU A 36 4.24 -28.73 4.85
CA LEU A 36 3.77 -28.15 3.57
C LEU A 36 2.34 -27.61 3.62
N HIS A 37 1.53 -28.04 4.58
CA HIS A 37 0.19 -27.49 4.81
C HIS A 37 0.23 -26.00 5.20
N LEU A 38 1.32 -25.53 5.81
CA LEU A 38 1.51 -24.11 6.16
C LEU A 38 1.65 -23.23 4.92
N PHE A 39 2.20 -23.76 3.81
CA PHE A 39 2.30 -23.01 2.55
C PHE A 39 0.96 -22.46 2.11
N TYR A 40 -0.08 -23.32 2.11
CA TYR A 40 -1.42 -22.91 1.72
C TYR A 40 -1.93 -21.75 2.58
N HIS A 41 -1.79 -21.85 3.91
CA HIS A 41 -2.34 -20.85 4.82
C HIS A 41 -1.55 -19.53 4.81
N GLU A 42 -0.22 -19.60 4.87
CA GLU A 42 0.63 -18.43 5.03
C GLU A 42 0.76 -17.63 3.73
N VAL A 43 0.97 -18.30 2.60
CA VAL A 43 1.05 -17.61 1.30
C VAL A 43 -0.31 -17.02 0.92
N HIS A 44 -1.41 -17.74 1.16
CA HIS A 44 -2.74 -17.20 0.94
C HIS A 44 -3.01 -15.99 1.86
N ALA A 45 -2.67 -16.08 3.15
CA ALA A 45 -2.84 -14.97 4.09
C ALA A 45 -2.05 -13.73 3.67
N PHE A 46 -0.80 -13.91 3.22
CA PHE A 46 0.02 -12.82 2.69
C PHE A 46 -0.60 -12.18 1.45
N CYS A 47 -1.04 -12.98 0.48
CA CYS A 47 -1.70 -12.47 -0.72
C CYS A 47 -3.03 -11.77 -0.41
N ALA A 48 -3.84 -12.31 0.50
CA ALA A 48 -5.16 -11.77 0.81
C ALA A 48 -5.09 -10.52 1.70
N THR A 49 -4.31 -10.58 2.78
CA THR A 49 -4.33 -9.58 3.86
C THR A 49 -3.27 -8.50 3.62
N ASP A 50 -2.01 -8.90 3.49
CA ASP A 50 -0.90 -7.95 3.34
C ASP A 50 -0.92 -7.28 1.96
N LEU A 51 -1.11 -8.07 0.89
CA LEU A 51 -1.11 -7.55 -0.47
C LEU A 51 -2.47 -6.99 -0.89
N SER A 52 -3.47 -7.84 -1.08
CA SER A 52 -4.74 -7.46 -1.72
C SER A 52 -5.54 -6.47 -0.89
N ALA A 53 -5.75 -6.74 0.41
CA ALA A 53 -6.53 -5.87 1.27
C ALA A 53 -5.81 -4.55 1.58
N PHE A 54 -4.47 -4.55 1.66
CA PHE A 54 -3.71 -3.38 2.08
C PHE A 54 -2.73 -2.86 1.02
N TYR A 55 -1.57 -3.48 0.82
CA TYR A 55 -0.45 -2.90 0.07
C TYR A 55 -0.84 -2.51 -1.35
N LEU A 56 -1.46 -3.42 -2.11
CA LEU A 56 -1.87 -3.18 -3.50
C LEU A 56 -2.93 -2.08 -3.59
N ASN A 57 -3.81 -1.96 -2.59
CA ASN A 57 -4.81 -0.88 -2.56
C ASN A 57 -4.15 0.48 -2.31
N VAL A 58 -3.22 0.58 -1.36
CA VAL A 58 -2.42 1.79 -1.12
C VAL A 58 -1.59 2.17 -2.35
N CYS A 59 -1.05 1.18 -3.06
CA CYS A 59 -0.23 1.41 -4.25
C CYS A 59 -0.99 2.01 -5.45
N LYS A 60 -2.31 1.77 -5.56
CA LYS A 60 -3.08 2.14 -6.76
C LYS A 60 -2.95 3.61 -7.13
N ASP A 61 -3.08 4.51 -6.14
CA ASP A 61 -3.06 5.94 -6.42
C ASP A 61 -1.72 6.38 -7.01
N ARG A 62 -0.58 5.99 -6.42
CA ARG A 62 0.75 6.31 -6.95
C ARG A 62 1.04 5.60 -8.28
N LEU A 63 0.62 4.33 -8.46
CA LEU A 63 0.85 3.61 -9.70
C LEU A 63 0.07 4.20 -10.88
N TYR A 64 -1.14 4.72 -10.62
CA TYR A 64 -2.05 5.20 -11.67
C TYR A 64 -1.95 6.71 -11.89
N THR A 65 -1.55 7.48 -10.86
CA THR A 65 -1.61 8.94 -10.92
C THR A 65 -0.26 9.65 -10.96
N ASN A 66 0.84 9.01 -10.53
CA ASN A 66 2.18 9.59 -10.64
C ASN A 66 2.78 9.38 -12.03
N LEU A 67 3.74 10.24 -12.41
CA LEU A 67 4.47 10.12 -13.67
C LEU A 67 5.29 8.82 -13.72
N PRO A 68 5.61 8.30 -14.93
CA PRO A 68 6.33 7.04 -15.09
C PRO A 68 7.69 6.96 -14.36
N ASP A 69 8.40 8.07 -14.25
CA ASP A 69 9.75 8.20 -13.70
C ASP A 69 9.78 8.73 -12.25
N GLU A 70 8.63 9.00 -11.64
CA GLU A 70 8.57 9.48 -10.26
C GLU A 70 9.04 8.44 -9.25
N ALA A 71 9.86 8.90 -8.29
CA ALA A 71 10.46 8.07 -7.25
C ALA A 71 9.42 7.23 -6.50
N ASP A 72 8.30 7.80 -6.07
CA ASP A 72 7.24 7.07 -5.37
C ASP A 72 6.65 5.92 -6.20
N ARG A 73 6.53 6.10 -7.52
CA ARG A 73 6.06 5.05 -8.43
C ARG A 73 7.13 3.99 -8.65
N ARG A 74 8.39 4.39 -8.81
CA ARG A 74 9.53 3.47 -8.96
C ARG A 74 9.80 2.66 -7.70
N SER A 75 9.61 3.26 -6.53
CA SER A 75 9.63 2.59 -5.24
C SER A 75 8.62 1.44 -5.17
N ALA A 76 7.36 1.73 -5.54
CA ALA A 76 6.29 0.74 -5.64
C ALA A 76 6.65 -0.42 -6.57
N GLN A 77 7.10 -0.08 -7.79
CA GLN A 77 7.42 -1.06 -8.84
C GLN A 77 8.61 -1.94 -8.46
N THR A 78 9.62 -1.37 -7.80
CA THR A 78 10.78 -2.12 -7.29
C THR A 78 10.31 -3.21 -6.34
N VAL A 79 9.51 -2.86 -5.34
CA VAL A 79 9.04 -3.83 -4.34
C VAL A 79 8.01 -4.80 -4.90
N LEU A 80 7.13 -4.37 -5.81
CA LEU A 80 6.21 -5.27 -6.49
C LEU A 80 6.95 -6.33 -7.32
N TRP A 81 8.05 -5.95 -7.96
CA TRP A 81 8.89 -6.89 -8.71
C TRP A 81 9.55 -7.93 -7.79
N GLU A 82 10.13 -7.49 -6.67
CA GLU A 82 10.72 -8.41 -5.69
C GLU A 82 9.70 -9.38 -5.08
N ILE A 83 8.51 -8.86 -4.71
CA ILE A 83 7.40 -9.70 -4.22
C ILE A 83 6.96 -10.71 -5.28
N LEU A 84 6.76 -10.27 -6.53
CA LEU A 84 6.34 -11.15 -7.62
C LEU A 84 7.36 -12.28 -7.84
N LYS A 85 8.64 -11.93 -7.89
CA LYS A 85 9.73 -12.89 -8.10
C LYS A 85 9.82 -13.90 -6.97
N ALA A 86 9.85 -13.45 -5.72
CA ALA A 86 9.94 -14.31 -4.55
C ALA A 86 8.72 -15.23 -4.40
N LEU A 87 7.50 -14.71 -4.60
CA LEU A 87 6.29 -15.52 -4.59
C LEU A 87 6.32 -16.59 -5.68
N THR A 88 6.72 -16.24 -6.90
CA THR A 88 6.79 -17.18 -8.03
C THR A 88 7.78 -18.32 -7.74
N LEU A 89 8.93 -18.00 -7.17
CA LEU A 89 9.91 -19.01 -6.75
C LEU A 89 9.37 -19.90 -5.63
N MET A 90 8.75 -19.34 -4.58
CA MET A 90 8.16 -20.12 -3.48
C MET A 90 6.96 -20.98 -3.93
N MET A 91 6.20 -20.52 -4.94
CA MET A 91 5.08 -21.27 -5.51
C MET A 91 5.54 -22.42 -6.42
N SER A 92 6.73 -22.34 -7.00
CA SER A 92 7.22 -23.29 -8.00
C SER A 92 7.15 -24.78 -7.60
N PRO A 93 7.40 -25.19 -6.33
CA PRO A 93 7.32 -26.59 -5.95
C PRO A 93 5.88 -27.12 -5.76
N VAL A 94 4.89 -26.22 -5.63
CA VAL A 94 3.49 -26.57 -5.33
C VAL A 94 2.57 -26.33 -6.53
N LEU A 95 2.78 -25.21 -7.24
CA LEU A 95 1.97 -24.72 -8.36
C LEU A 95 2.85 -24.60 -9.61
N SER A 96 3.55 -25.68 -9.96
CA SER A 96 4.62 -25.69 -10.96
C SER A 96 4.25 -25.08 -12.31
N PHE A 97 3.07 -25.42 -12.85
CA PHE A 97 2.61 -24.87 -14.14
C PHE A 97 2.27 -23.38 -14.06
N THR A 98 1.58 -22.94 -13.00
CA THR A 98 1.21 -21.53 -12.81
C THR A 98 2.43 -20.67 -12.55
N ALA A 99 3.39 -21.17 -11.75
CA ALA A 99 4.65 -20.48 -11.51
C ALA A 99 5.46 -20.36 -12.81
N GLU A 100 5.49 -21.40 -13.64
CA GLU A 100 6.19 -21.37 -14.93
C GLU A 100 5.53 -20.38 -15.90
N GLU A 101 4.21 -20.38 -16.02
CA GLU A 101 3.46 -19.41 -16.84
C GLU A 101 3.75 -17.97 -16.42
N LEU A 102 3.66 -17.68 -15.12
CA LEU A 102 3.96 -16.36 -14.56
C LEU A 102 5.42 -15.97 -14.84
N TRP A 103 6.37 -16.90 -14.66
CA TRP A 103 7.78 -16.68 -14.93
C TRP A 103 8.03 -16.34 -16.40
N GLN A 104 7.38 -17.01 -17.35
CA GLN A 104 7.53 -16.68 -18.77
C GLN A 104 7.03 -15.26 -19.08
N HIS A 105 5.94 -14.80 -18.47
CA HIS A 105 5.52 -13.40 -18.56
C HIS A 105 6.54 -12.43 -17.93
N MET A 106 7.13 -12.77 -16.78
CA MET A 106 8.21 -11.97 -16.21
C MET A 106 9.42 -11.88 -17.15
N ARG A 107 9.76 -12.95 -17.86
CA ARG A 107 10.85 -12.97 -18.86
C ARG A 107 10.57 -12.11 -20.08
N GLU A 108 9.31 -11.80 -20.37
CA GLU A 108 8.97 -10.80 -21.39
C GLU A 108 9.41 -9.40 -20.96
N LEU A 109 9.37 -9.13 -19.66
CA LEU A 109 9.76 -7.85 -19.05
C LEU A 109 11.27 -7.79 -18.73
N ASP A 110 11.87 -8.91 -18.30
CA ASP A 110 13.28 -9.01 -17.93
C ASP A 110 13.93 -10.27 -18.54
N LYS A 111 14.70 -10.07 -19.62
CA LYS A 111 15.39 -11.15 -20.34
C LYS A 111 16.59 -11.71 -19.58
N SER A 112 17.00 -11.12 -18.45
CA SER A 112 18.09 -11.63 -17.62
C SER A 112 17.69 -12.81 -16.72
N LEU A 113 16.38 -13.02 -16.53
CA LEU A 113 15.85 -14.15 -15.79
C LEU A 113 16.15 -15.49 -16.51
N LEU A 114 16.42 -16.52 -15.69
CA LEU A 114 16.65 -17.89 -16.15
C LEU A 114 15.49 -18.40 -17.03
N ASP A 115 15.77 -19.41 -17.85
CA ASP A 115 14.80 -19.92 -18.84
C ASP A 115 13.52 -20.47 -18.22
N SER A 116 13.57 -20.96 -16.98
CA SER A 116 12.44 -21.51 -16.24
C SER A 116 12.60 -21.18 -14.75
N VAL A 117 11.47 -20.97 -14.05
CA VAL A 117 11.48 -20.77 -12.59
C VAL A 117 12.06 -21.98 -11.87
N GLN A 118 11.93 -23.18 -12.46
CA GLN A 118 12.41 -24.44 -11.89
C GLN A 118 13.94 -24.54 -11.85
N LEU A 119 14.64 -23.63 -12.54
CA LEU A 119 16.09 -23.49 -12.50
C LEU A 119 16.54 -22.43 -11.48
N GLY A 120 15.60 -21.69 -10.89
CA GLY A 120 15.87 -20.64 -9.91
C GLY A 120 16.09 -21.19 -8.51
N ASP A 121 16.97 -20.51 -7.76
CA ASP A 121 17.18 -20.81 -6.35
C ASP A 121 16.01 -20.32 -5.49
N TRP A 122 15.80 -20.97 -4.35
CA TRP A 122 14.86 -20.52 -3.33
C TRP A 122 15.19 -19.08 -2.89
N PRO A 123 14.20 -18.19 -2.71
CA PRO A 123 14.47 -16.80 -2.33
C PRO A 123 15.18 -16.74 -0.98
N GLN A 124 16.16 -15.84 -0.90
CA GLN A 124 16.97 -15.65 0.29
C GLN A 124 16.49 -14.43 1.07
N ILE A 125 16.65 -14.48 2.39
CA ILE A 125 16.35 -13.35 3.27
C ILE A 125 17.46 -12.30 3.11
N SER A 126 17.05 -11.03 3.00
CA SER A 126 17.94 -9.89 3.11
C SER A 126 17.88 -9.33 4.53
N GLU A 127 18.96 -9.43 5.30
CA GLU A 127 19.02 -8.88 6.66
C GLU A 127 18.78 -7.36 6.69
N GLN A 128 19.19 -6.65 5.63
CA GLN A 128 18.98 -5.21 5.49
C GLN A 128 17.48 -4.87 5.33
N GLU A 129 16.71 -5.76 4.69
CA GLU A 129 15.30 -5.54 4.36
C GLU A 129 14.35 -6.15 5.40
N TYR A 130 14.85 -7.02 6.27
CA TYR A 130 14.08 -7.65 7.34
C TYR A 130 14.08 -6.85 8.64
N ASP A 131 13.55 -5.62 8.56
CA ASP A 131 13.46 -4.70 9.70
C ASP A 131 12.33 -5.12 10.66
N ARG A 132 12.70 -5.76 11.77
CA ARG A 132 11.75 -6.26 12.79
C ARG A 132 11.12 -5.12 13.60
N GLU A 133 11.82 -4.00 13.80
CA GLU A 133 11.27 -2.83 14.50
C GLU A 133 10.23 -2.13 13.63
N LEU A 134 10.50 -2.01 12.33
CA LEU A 134 9.52 -1.54 11.35
C LEU A 134 8.27 -2.43 11.36
N LEU A 135 8.42 -3.75 11.35
CA LEU A 135 7.28 -4.68 11.40
C LEU A 135 6.41 -4.46 12.65
N ALA A 136 7.01 -4.35 13.83
CA ALA A 136 6.28 -4.12 15.07
C ALA A 136 5.55 -2.76 15.08
N ARG A 137 6.20 -1.70 14.58
CA ARG A 137 5.57 -0.38 14.45
C ARG A 137 4.38 -0.41 13.50
N TRP A 138 4.51 -1.12 12.38
CA TRP A 138 3.45 -1.25 11.39
C TRP A 138 2.31 -2.16 11.85
N GLU A 139 2.56 -3.16 12.69
CA GLU A 139 1.52 -3.97 13.32
C GLU A 139 0.56 -3.07 14.12
N ARG A 140 1.10 -2.19 14.97
CA ARG A 140 0.30 -1.21 15.72
C ARG A 140 -0.45 -0.24 14.81
N PHE A 141 0.17 0.20 13.72
CA PHE A 141 -0.51 1.03 12.71
C PHE A 141 -1.69 0.30 12.05
N LEU A 142 -1.52 -0.97 11.69
CA LEU A 142 -2.55 -1.77 11.03
C LEU A 142 -3.73 -2.08 11.97
N GLU A 143 -3.49 -2.22 13.28
CA GLU A 143 -4.55 -2.28 14.30
C GLU A 143 -5.40 -1.00 14.30
N ILE A 144 -4.76 0.17 14.33
CA ILE A 144 -5.47 1.46 14.28
C ILE A 144 -6.22 1.62 12.96
N ARG A 145 -5.58 1.22 11.85
CA ARG A 145 -6.21 1.23 10.54
C ARG A 145 -7.45 0.32 10.49
N HIS A 146 -7.44 -0.82 11.19
CA HIS A 146 -8.60 -1.69 11.28
C HIS A 146 -9.81 -0.95 11.90
N GLU A 147 -9.60 -0.28 13.02
CA GLU A 147 -10.62 0.57 13.65
C GLU A 147 -11.11 1.70 12.72
N ALA A 148 -10.20 2.29 11.94
CA ALA A 148 -10.56 3.29 10.95
C ALA A 148 -11.47 2.73 9.84
N MET A 149 -11.25 1.48 9.41
CA MET A 149 -12.12 0.83 8.43
C MET A 149 -13.51 0.54 8.99
N ILE A 150 -13.61 0.17 10.28
CA ILE A 150 -14.90 0.00 10.96
C ILE A 150 -15.67 1.34 10.96
N ALA A 151 -14.99 2.44 11.27
CA ALA A 151 -15.60 3.77 11.23
C ALA A 151 -16.08 4.17 9.82
N LEU A 152 -15.33 3.83 8.78
CA LEU A 152 -15.74 4.06 7.38
C LEU A 152 -16.97 3.24 6.99
N GLU A 153 -17.02 1.96 7.36
CA GLU A 153 -18.19 1.11 7.07
C GLU A 153 -19.44 1.57 7.85
N ALA A 154 -19.27 2.11 9.06
CA ALA A 154 -20.36 2.74 9.79
C ALA A 154 -20.87 4.00 9.06
N ALA A 155 -19.99 4.89 8.61
CA ALA A 155 -20.36 6.08 7.84
C ALA A 155 -21.05 5.73 6.51
N LYS A 156 -20.61 4.67 5.85
CA LYS A 156 -21.23 4.15 4.63
C LYS A 156 -22.64 3.60 4.89
N SER A 157 -22.81 2.86 5.98
CA SER A 157 -24.11 2.32 6.39
C SER A 157 -25.13 3.41 6.73
N CYS A 158 -24.66 4.57 7.20
CA CYS A 158 -25.48 5.75 7.46
C CYS A 158 -25.68 6.67 6.23
N HIS A 159 -25.19 6.28 5.05
CA HIS A 159 -25.18 7.10 3.83
C HIS A 159 -24.49 8.46 3.97
N GLU A 160 -23.55 8.58 4.91
CA GLU A 160 -22.73 9.79 5.06
C GLU A 160 -21.58 9.81 4.03
N CYS A 161 -20.99 8.64 3.73
CA CYS A 161 -19.92 8.51 2.75
C CYS A 161 -19.88 7.12 2.07
N ASP A 162 -20.19 7.07 0.77
CA ASP A 162 -20.28 5.80 0.03
C ASP A 162 -18.91 5.23 -0.41
N ASN A 163 -17.92 6.11 -0.61
CA ASN A 163 -16.60 5.79 -1.11
C ASN A 163 -15.53 6.28 -0.12
N PRO A 164 -14.64 5.40 0.41
CA PRO A 164 -13.55 5.80 1.30
C PRO A 164 -12.71 6.94 0.75
N LEU A 165 -12.46 6.96 -0.56
CA LEU A 165 -11.68 8.03 -1.20
C LEU A 165 -12.36 9.40 -1.12
N GLU A 166 -13.66 9.51 -0.82
CA GLU A 166 -14.35 10.79 -0.58
C GLU A 166 -14.45 11.15 0.90
N ALA A 167 -13.99 10.27 1.80
CA ALA A 167 -14.10 10.46 3.24
C ALA A 167 -12.95 11.31 3.80
N ARG A 168 -13.20 11.93 4.94
CA ARG A 168 -12.18 12.36 5.90
C ARG A 168 -12.31 11.53 7.17
N LEU A 169 -11.18 11.12 7.73
CA LEU A 169 -11.11 10.50 9.05
C LEU A 169 -10.74 11.56 10.07
N ILE A 170 -11.48 11.65 11.16
CA ILE A 170 -11.05 12.35 12.37
C ILE A 170 -10.71 11.30 13.42
N ILE A 171 -9.45 11.26 13.83
CA ILE A 171 -8.93 10.33 14.82
C ILE A 171 -8.64 11.12 16.09
N TYR A 172 -9.41 10.86 17.13
CA TYR A 172 -9.18 11.35 18.48
C TYR A 172 -8.42 10.29 19.25
N ALA A 173 -7.24 10.59 19.76
CA ALA A 173 -6.38 9.57 20.37
C ALA A 173 -5.53 10.13 21.50
N GLU A 174 -5.07 9.25 22.38
CA GLU A 174 -4.04 9.57 23.37
C GLU A 174 -2.71 9.97 22.71
N PRO A 175 -1.82 10.70 23.42
CA PRO A 175 -0.58 11.22 22.86
C PRO A 175 0.31 10.18 22.17
N GLU A 176 0.39 8.96 22.71
CA GLU A 176 1.20 7.87 22.15
C GLU A 176 0.71 7.45 20.75
N ILE A 177 -0.61 7.31 20.57
CA ILE A 177 -1.21 6.96 19.27
C ILE A 177 -1.05 8.10 18.28
N LEU A 178 -1.20 9.35 18.73
CA LEU A 178 -0.98 10.52 17.88
C LEU A 178 0.48 10.62 17.42
N GLU A 179 1.44 10.38 18.30
CA GLU A 179 2.87 10.35 17.95
C GLU A 179 3.16 9.27 16.93
N LEU A 180 2.63 8.06 17.14
CA LEU A 180 2.73 6.97 16.17
C LEU A 180 2.18 7.36 14.80
N LEU A 181 0.94 7.85 14.73
CA LEU A 181 0.28 8.21 13.47
C LEU A 181 0.97 9.37 12.74
N ASN A 182 1.49 10.36 13.48
CA ASN A 182 2.28 11.45 12.91
C ASN A 182 3.58 10.96 12.26
N GLY A 183 4.13 9.83 12.72
CA GLY A 183 5.28 9.17 12.14
C GLY A 183 5.06 8.53 10.76
N PHE A 184 3.81 8.49 10.27
CA PHE A 184 3.47 7.95 8.95
C PHE A 184 3.05 9.07 7.99
N GLN A 185 3.65 9.10 6.80
CA GLN A 185 3.37 10.12 5.78
C GLN A 185 3.41 9.53 4.36
N PRO A 186 2.49 9.91 3.46
CA PRO A 186 1.22 10.60 3.71
C PRO A 186 0.15 9.65 4.31
N LEU A 187 -0.41 10.02 5.46
CA LEU A 187 -1.32 9.17 6.23
C LEU A 187 -2.65 8.89 5.50
N GLU A 188 -3.16 9.88 4.76
CA GLU A 188 -4.37 9.78 3.95
C GLU A 188 -4.27 8.69 2.88
N MET A 189 -3.08 8.46 2.33
CA MET A 189 -2.83 7.44 1.32
C MET A 189 -2.79 6.04 1.95
N LEU A 190 -2.22 5.91 3.15
CA LEU A 190 -2.21 4.65 3.89
C LEU A 190 -3.61 4.26 4.40
N MET A 191 -4.41 5.26 4.77
CA MET A 191 -5.79 5.10 5.20
C MET A 191 -6.78 5.01 4.03
N ILE A 192 -6.37 5.38 2.81
CA ILE A 192 -7.17 5.37 1.58
C ILE A 192 -8.40 6.27 1.70
N VAL A 193 -8.17 7.51 2.13
CA VAL A 193 -9.18 8.56 2.32
C VAL A 193 -8.71 9.89 1.75
N SER A 194 -9.60 10.88 1.62
CA SER A 194 -9.21 12.21 1.12
C SER A 194 -8.43 13.04 2.14
N ALA A 195 -8.66 12.80 3.43
CA ALA A 195 -8.00 13.55 4.50
C ALA A 195 -8.01 12.75 5.81
N VAL A 196 -6.98 12.97 6.63
CA VAL A 196 -6.91 12.48 8.00
C VAL A 196 -6.64 13.68 8.90
N GLU A 197 -7.44 13.82 9.94
CA GLU A 197 -7.32 14.84 10.97
C GLU A 197 -7.05 14.16 12.32
N LEU A 198 -5.92 14.49 12.94
CA LEU A 198 -5.52 13.95 14.22
C LEU A 198 -5.85 14.96 15.33
N ARG A 199 -6.54 14.52 16.39
CA ARG A 199 -6.94 15.36 17.53
C ARG A 199 -6.65 14.68 18.87
N PRO A 200 -6.35 15.44 19.94
CA PRO A 200 -6.28 14.90 21.30
C PRO A 200 -7.60 14.25 21.72
N LEU A 201 -7.54 13.15 22.46
CA LEU A 201 -8.72 12.41 22.93
C LEU A 201 -9.66 13.27 23.78
N GLU A 202 -9.15 14.28 24.49
CA GLU A 202 -9.94 15.19 25.31
C GLU A 202 -10.90 16.06 24.49
N GLN A 203 -10.68 16.16 23.18
CA GLN A 203 -11.53 16.87 22.24
C GLN A 203 -12.59 15.96 21.59
N ALA A 204 -12.61 14.67 21.95
CA ALA A 204 -13.58 13.72 21.42
C ALA A 204 -15.01 14.13 21.80
N PRO A 205 -16.00 13.85 20.93
CA PRO A 205 -17.38 14.19 21.21
C PRO A 205 -17.92 13.35 22.39
N PRO A 206 -18.98 13.80 23.10
CA PRO A 206 -19.51 13.11 24.28
C PRO A 206 -19.96 11.66 24.04
N GLU A 207 -20.32 11.32 22.81
CA GLU A 207 -20.69 9.97 22.36
C GLU A 207 -19.48 9.04 22.10
N ALA A 208 -18.25 9.51 22.26
CA ALA A 208 -17.06 8.69 22.12
C ALA A 208 -17.00 7.62 23.21
N SER A 209 -17.01 6.34 22.80
CA SER A 209 -17.01 5.19 23.71
C SER A 209 -15.64 4.52 23.88
N GLY A 210 -14.58 5.07 23.28
CA GLY A 210 -13.24 4.48 23.26
C GLY A 210 -12.41 4.82 24.50
N GLN A 211 -11.60 3.87 24.98
CA GLN A 211 -10.70 4.08 26.13
C GLN A 211 -9.42 4.82 25.74
N GLU A 212 -8.82 4.51 24.58
CA GLU A 212 -7.55 5.12 24.12
C GLU A 212 -7.70 5.91 22.81
N MET A 213 -8.75 5.63 22.04
CA MET A 213 -8.97 6.23 20.71
C MET A 213 -10.45 6.20 20.33
N TYR A 214 -10.88 7.22 19.60
CA TYR A 214 -12.17 7.29 18.93
C TYR A 214 -11.99 7.78 17.49
N ILE A 215 -12.56 7.05 16.53
CA ILE A 215 -12.46 7.39 15.11
C ILE A 215 -13.85 7.67 14.56
N ARG A 216 -13.97 8.78 13.83
CA ARG A 216 -15.15 9.10 13.04
C ARG A 216 -14.76 9.30 11.59
N ALA A 217 -15.57 8.77 10.68
CA ALA A 217 -15.51 9.07 9.27
C ALA A 217 -16.68 9.97 8.87
N GLU A 218 -16.44 10.89 7.95
CA GLU A 218 -17.48 11.70 7.32
C GLU A 218 -17.04 12.11 5.92
N LYS A 219 -17.93 12.74 5.14
CA LYS A 219 -17.58 13.20 3.79
C LYS A 219 -16.60 14.37 3.83
N ASN A 220 -15.53 14.31 3.02
CA ASN A 220 -14.57 15.40 2.95
C ASN A 220 -15.12 16.65 2.25
N ALA A 221 -14.52 17.81 2.53
CA ALA A 221 -14.84 19.06 1.86
C ALA A 221 -14.34 19.07 0.40
N GLY A 222 -14.88 19.98 -0.41
CA GLY A 222 -14.49 20.15 -1.81
C GLY A 222 -15.28 19.30 -2.79
N GLN A 223 -14.66 18.93 -3.91
CA GLN A 223 -15.30 18.20 -5.01
C GLN A 223 -14.50 16.96 -5.38
N LYS A 224 -15.13 15.98 -6.03
CA LYS A 224 -14.47 14.76 -6.50
C LYS A 224 -13.52 15.10 -7.65
N CYS A 225 -12.28 14.63 -7.56
CA CYS A 225 -11.32 14.63 -8.65
C CYS A 225 -11.60 13.45 -9.60
N GLU A 226 -11.77 13.70 -10.89
CA GLU A 226 -12.11 12.65 -11.86
C GLU A 226 -10.95 11.68 -12.15
N ARG A 227 -9.73 12.02 -11.74
CA ARG A 227 -8.53 11.17 -11.96
C ARG A 227 -8.14 10.33 -10.76
N CYS A 228 -7.99 10.92 -9.57
CA CYS A 228 -7.61 10.18 -8.36
C CYS A 228 -8.81 9.80 -7.46
N TRP A 229 -10.02 10.25 -7.82
CA TRP A 229 -11.27 10.02 -7.11
C TRP A 229 -11.34 10.56 -5.67
N MET A 230 -10.28 11.21 -5.19
CA MET A 230 -10.31 11.94 -3.93
C MET A 230 -11.18 13.19 -4.03
N ARG A 231 -11.85 13.51 -2.93
CA ARG A 231 -12.65 14.71 -2.74
C ARG A 231 -11.79 15.81 -2.10
N LEU A 232 -11.46 16.84 -2.86
CA LEU A 232 -10.51 17.87 -2.46
C LEU A 232 -11.04 19.26 -2.80
N GLU A 233 -10.71 20.26 -1.99
CA GLU A 233 -11.03 21.67 -2.28
C GLU A 233 -10.24 22.22 -3.46
N SER A 234 -9.11 21.57 -3.80
CA SER A 234 -8.25 21.96 -4.91
C SER A 234 -8.74 21.55 -6.30
N VAL A 235 -9.90 20.89 -6.39
CA VAL A 235 -10.53 20.54 -7.66
C VAL A 235 -11.07 21.78 -8.35
N ASN A 236 -10.87 21.88 -9.67
CA ASN A 236 -11.30 23.02 -10.50
C ASN A 236 -10.60 24.35 -10.20
N LEU A 237 -9.44 24.35 -9.52
CA LEU A 237 -8.65 25.56 -9.33
C LEU A 237 -7.90 26.00 -10.60
N ASP A 238 -7.54 25.04 -11.48
CA ASP A 238 -6.95 25.33 -12.79
C ASP A 238 -8.01 25.16 -13.89
N PRO A 239 -8.44 26.24 -14.57
CA PRO A 239 -9.43 26.17 -15.64
C PRO A 239 -9.01 25.32 -16.84
N ALA A 240 -7.69 25.14 -17.07
CA ALA A 240 -7.20 24.30 -18.16
C ALA A 240 -7.40 22.79 -17.87
N TYR A 241 -7.61 22.42 -16.61
CA TYR A 241 -7.73 21.04 -16.14
C TYR A 241 -8.98 20.85 -15.27
N SER A 242 -10.14 21.22 -15.83
CA SER A 242 -11.45 21.03 -15.18
C SER A 242 -11.66 19.56 -14.75
N GLY A 243 -12.22 19.36 -13.56
CA GLY A 243 -12.47 18.08 -12.92
C GLY A 243 -11.26 17.50 -12.18
N LEU A 244 -10.09 18.14 -12.24
CA LEU A 244 -8.87 17.63 -11.59
C LEU A 244 -8.49 18.45 -10.35
N CYS A 245 -7.98 17.75 -9.33
CA CYS A 245 -7.30 18.39 -8.20
C CYS A 245 -5.92 18.92 -8.61
N ALA A 246 -5.37 19.85 -7.84
CA ALA A 246 -4.08 20.48 -8.13
C ALA A 246 -2.95 19.47 -8.40
N ARG A 247 -2.89 18.37 -7.61
CA ARG A 247 -1.90 17.29 -7.81
C ARG A 247 -2.07 16.64 -9.19
N CYS A 248 -3.28 16.20 -9.52
CA CYS A 248 -3.56 15.54 -10.80
C CYS A 248 -3.37 16.47 -11.99
N ALA A 249 -3.81 17.73 -11.89
CA ALA A 249 -3.61 18.74 -12.93
C ALA A 249 -2.11 18.95 -13.22
N ALA A 250 -1.28 19.06 -12.17
CA ALA A 250 0.17 19.21 -12.34
C ALA A 250 0.80 18.01 -13.06
N LYS A 251 0.40 16.78 -12.74
CA LYS A 251 0.92 15.56 -13.40
C LYS A 251 0.51 15.51 -14.88
N VAL A 252 -0.77 15.77 -15.17
CA VAL A 252 -1.27 15.79 -16.56
C VAL A 252 -0.57 16.89 -17.37
N ALA A 253 -0.39 18.07 -16.79
CA ALA A 253 0.31 19.17 -17.45
C ALA A 253 1.76 18.83 -17.81
N GLN A 254 2.44 18.04 -16.99
CA GLN A 254 3.80 17.58 -17.28
C GLN A 254 3.82 16.57 -18.45
N LEU A 255 2.89 15.61 -18.47
CA LEU A 255 2.77 14.63 -19.58
C LEU A 255 2.55 15.31 -20.94
N VAL A 256 1.66 16.31 -21.00
CA VAL A 256 1.38 17.04 -22.24
C VAL A 256 2.62 17.81 -22.74
N ARG A 257 3.47 18.29 -21.81
CA ARG A 257 4.72 18.99 -22.19
C ARG A 257 5.79 18.04 -22.71
N THR A 258 5.84 16.81 -22.22
CA THR A 258 6.77 15.80 -22.73
C THR A 258 6.38 15.33 -24.13
N ASP A 259 5.08 15.16 -24.42
CA ASP A 259 4.62 14.71 -25.74
C ASP A 259 4.69 15.81 -26.83
N GLY A 260 4.71 17.09 -26.43
CA GLY A 260 4.82 18.23 -27.35
C GLY A 260 6.24 18.63 -27.74
N ASN A 261 7.26 17.92 -27.25
CA ASN A 261 8.68 18.16 -27.53
C ASN A 261 9.31 17.04 -28.41
N GLU A 262 8.49 16.17 -29.01
CA GLU A 262 8.89 15.27 -30.11
C GLU A 262 8.51 15.84 -31.48
#